data_AF-A0A1B8HBL1-F1
#
_entry.id   AF-A0A1B8HBL1-F1
#
_cell.length_a   1.000
_cell.length_b   1.000
_cell.length_c   1.000
_cell.angle_alpha   90.00
_cell.angle_beta   90.00
_cell.angle_gamma   90.00
#
_symmetry.space_group_name_H-M   'P 1'
#
loop_
_entity.id
_entity.type
_entity.pdbx_description
1 polymer ?
#
loop_
_entity_poly.entity_id
_entity_poly.type
_entity_poly.pdbx_seq_one_letter_code
_entity_poly.pdbx_strand_id
1 'polypeptide(L)'
;MNIETTDVELYLKRQESYLRMKFTKFMEGYIACCFYGLAIVFLAAFAVILFQYYSDKNPSEGLVEFVTVAGYLAGVFGACLIFTVLFFAGRLFRFNAMLSVDEIKRLYESMGREYDTMTYLPTDGRSAIEYLNTVIATGIPIDVTHESRAQKLLYRDTKTDDLKARTAGAESALLNASRCISVSGKMPDVNKNESISSTDSHD
;
A
#
# COMPACT_ATOMS: atom_id res chain seq x y z
N MET A 1 -12.33 -22.78 -3.45
CA MET A 1 -13.65 -22.25 -3.10
C MET A 1 -14.13 -21.44 -4.29
N ASN A 2 -14.89 -22.05 -5.18
CA ASN A 2 -15.48 -21.37 -6.33
C ASN A 2 -16.66 -20.57 -5.81
N ILE A 3 -16.46 -19.28 -5.57
CA ILE A 3 -17.59 -18.36 -5.55
C ILE A 3 -18.21 -18.50 -6.94
N GLU A 4 -19.46 -18.97 -7.02
CA GLU A 4 -20.13 -19.17 -8.30
C GLU A 4 -19.96 -17.90 -9.13
N THR A 5 -19.39 -18.04 -10.33
CA THR A 5 -19.06 -16.91 -11.22
C THR A 5 -20.26 -15.97 -11.43
N THR A 6 -21.47 -16.52 -11.35
CA THR A 6 -22.75 -15.80 -11.38
C THR A 6 -22.94 -14.80 -10.23
N ASP A 7 -22.57 -15.15 -8.99
CA ASP A 7 -22.76 -14.29 -7.81
C ASP A 7 -21.80 -13.10 -7.82
N VAL A 8 -20.58 -13.33 -8.28
CA VAL A 8 -19.59 -12.26 -8.49
C VAL A 8 -20.07 -11.32 -9.58
N GLU A 9 -20.54 -11.84 -10.71
CA GLU A 9 -21.09 -11.01 -11.79
C GLU A 9 -22.31 -10.19 -11.34
N LEU A 10 -23.20 -10.78 -10.54
CA LEU A 10 -24.37 -10.09 -9.99
C LEU A 10 -23.95 -8.97 -9.02
N TYR A 11 -22.96 -9.25 -8.17
CA TYR A 11 -22.37 -8.26 -7.27
C TYR A 11 -21.74 -7.09 -8.03
N LEU A 12 -20.95 -7.37 -9.06
CA LEU A 12 -20.30 -6.35 -9.89
C LEU A 12 -21.32 -5.48 -10.63
N LYS A 13 -22.40 -6.06 -11.17
CA LYS A 13 -23.50 -5.29 -11.77
C LYS A 13 -24.19 -4.39 -10.75
N ARG A 14 -24.42 -4.91 -9.53
CA ARG A 14 -25.01 -4.13 -8.44
C ARG A 14 -24.10 -2.97 -8.07
N GLN A 15 -22.78 -3.21 -7.96
CA GLN A 15 -21.75 -2.20 -7.69
C GLN A 15 -21.78 -1.05 -8.69
N GLU A 16 -21.88 -1.34 -9.99
CA GLU A 16 -21.99 -0.30 -11.03
C GLU A 16 -23.25 0.55 -10.93
N SER A 17 -24.34 -0.05 -10.47
CA SER A 17 -25.64 0.63 -10.35
C SER A 17 -25.74 1.58 -9.16
N TYR A 18 -24.82 1.50 -8.18
CA TYR A 18 -24.89 2.35 -6.98
C TYR A 18 -24.73 3.84 -7.32
N LEU A 19 -25.55 4.68 -6.70
CA LEU A 19 -25.46 6.13 -6.86
C LEU A 19 -24.06 6.67 -6.49
N ARG A 20 -23.44 6.08 -5.46
CA ARG A 20 -22.05 6.38 -5.04
C ARG A 20 -21.04 6.12 -6.16
N MET A 21 -21.26 5.10 -7.00
CA MET A 21 -20.41 4.81 -8.15
C MET A 21 -20.52 5.91 -9.21
N LYS A 22 -21.74 6.35 -9.52
CA LYS A 22 -21.98 7.47 -10.45
C LYS A 22 -21.31 8.76 -9.96
N PHE A 23 -21.42 9.04 -8.66
CA PHE A 23 -20.76 10.18 -8.05
C PHE A 23 -19.23 10.07 -8.11
N THR A 24 -18.67 8.88 -7.81
CA THR A 24 -17.22 8.65 -7.92
C THR A 24 -16.73 8.89 -9.34
N LYS A 25 -17.41 8.31 -10.34
CA LYS A 25 -17.11 8.53 -11.77
C LYS A 25 -17.24 10.00 -12.20
N PHE A 26 -18.18 10.75 -11.62
CA PHE A 26 -18.29 12.18 -11.86
C PHE A 26 -17.07 12.92 -11.32
N MET A 27 -16.67 12.63 -10.07
CA MET A 27 -15.52 13.24 -9.41
C MET A 27 -14.18 12.88 -10.08
N GLU A 28 -14.07 11.70 -10.68
CA GLU A 28 -12.92 11.28 -11.51
C GLU A 28 -12.96 11.83 -12.94
N GLY A 29 -14.15 12.24 -13.39
CA GLY A 29 -14.39 12.62 -14.77
C GLY A 29 -13.64 13.88 -15.20
N TYR A 30 -13.40 14.00 -16.50
CA TYR A 30 -12.72 15.15 -17.12
C TYR A 30 -13.33 16.50 -16.73
N ILE A 31 -14.67 16.54 -16.61
CA ILE A 31 -15.41 17.73 -16.19
C ILE A 31 -14.98 18.16 -14.78
N ALA A 32 -14.92 17.22 -13.82
CA ALA A 32 -14.47 17.51 -12.47
C ALA A 32 -13.00 17.94 -12.45
N CYS A 33 -12.13 17.28 -13.20
CA CYS A 33 -10.73 17.69 -13.37
C CYS A 33 -10.59 19.14 -13.88
N CYS A 34 -11.41 19.56 -14.85
CA CYS A 34 -11.42 20.95 -15.31
C CYS A 34 -11.89 21.92 -14.21
N PHE A 35 -12.94 21.57 -13.46
CA PHE A 35 -13.40 22.39 -12.33
C PHE A 35 -12.33 22.53 -11.25
N TYR A 36 -11.60 21.45 -10.93
CA TYR A 36 -10.51 21.49 -9.96
C TYR A 36 -9.30 22.28 -10.46
N GLY A 37 -8.93 22.12 -11.73
CA GLY A 37 -7.86 22.90 -12.35
C GLY A 37 -8.15 24.41 -12.27
N LEU A 38 -9.37 24.82 -12.63
CA LEU A 38 -9.81 26.20 -12.49
C LEU A 38 -9.78 26.65 -11.02
N ALA A 39 -10.30 25.84 -10.10
CA ALA A 39 -10.30 26.15 -8.67
C ALA A 39 -8.88 26.42 -8.13
N ILE A 40 -7.90 25.59 -8.50
CA ILE A 40 -6.50 25.75 -8.09
C ILE A 40 -5.90 27.04 -8.65
N VAL A 41 -6.12 27.32 -9.93
CA VAL A 41 -5.62 28.55 -10.57
C VAL A 41 -6.21 29.79 -9.90
N PHE A 42 -7.52 29.80 -9.63
CA PHE A 42 -8.18 30.90 -8.92
C PHE A 42 -7.67 31.06 -7.48
N LEU A 43 -7.46 29.95 -6.75
CA LEU A 43 -6.87 29.99 -5.41
C LEU A 43 -5.44 30.55 -5.41
N ALA A 44 -4.62 30.16 -6.39
CA ALA A 44 -3.26 30.67 -6.53
C ALA A 44 -3.25 32.17 -6.86
N ALA A 45 -4.10 32.60 -7.82
CA ALA A 45 -4.25 34.00 -8.15
C ALA A 45 -4.74 34.82 -6.95
N PHE A 46 -5.72 34.30 -6.21
CA PHE A 46 -6.21 34.93 -4.98
C PHE A 46 -5.09 35.07 -3.93
N ALA A 47 -4.27 34.05 -3.72
CA ALA A 47 -3.15 34.11 -2.79
C ALA A 47 -2.13 35.20 -3.16
N VAL A 48 -1.85 35.38 -4.46
CA VAL A 48 -0.98 36.46 -4.96
C VAL A 48 -1.59 37.84 -4.70
N ILE A 49 -2.88 38.01 -4.99
CA ILE A 49 -3.59 39.27 -4.73
C ILE A 49 -3.61 39.59 -3.24
N LEU A 50 -3.84 38.58 -2.40
CA LEU A 50 -3.84 38.72 -0.95
C LEU A 50 -2.45 39.12 -0.42
N PHE A 51 -1.38 38.53 -0.97
CA PHE A 51 -0.02 38.92 -0.65
C PHE A 51 0.28 40.38 -1.03
N GLN A 52 -0.17 40.82 -2.21
CA GLN A 52 -0.04 42.22 -2.64
C GLN A 52 -0.82 43.17 -1.74
N TYR A 53 -2.06 42.81 -1.36
CA TYR A 53 -2.89 43.56 -0.44
C TYR A 53 -2.21 43.80 0.91
N TYR A 54 -1.63 42.75 1.51
CA TYR A 54 -0.90 42.88 2.79
C TYR A 54 0.46 43.58 2.66
N SER A 55 1.02 43.64 1.45
CA SER A 55 2.28 44.36 1.18
C SER A 55 2.06 45.85 0.93
N ASP A 56 0.84 46.26 0.57
CA ASP A 56 0.48 47.66 0.38
C ASP A 56 0.17 48.34 1.71
N LYS A 57 0.71 49.54 1.91
CA LYS A 57 0.49 50.34 3.12
C LYS A 57 -0.85 51.05 3.13
N ASN A 58 -1.46 51.31 1.96
CA ASN A 58 -2.74 52.00 1.84
C ASN A 58 -3.60 51.37 0.73
N PRO A 59 -4.20 50.19 0.97
CA PRO A 59 -5.07 49.56 -0.01
C PRO A 59 -6.30 50.43 -0.31
N SER A 60 -6.70 50.50 -1.57
CA SER A 60 -7.93 51.20 -1.97
C SER A 60 -9.18 50.47 -1.46
N GLU A 61 -10.25 51.21 -1.15
CA GLU A 61 -11.52 50.63 -0.66
C GLU A 61 -12.07 49.55 -1.62
N GLY A 62 -11.99 49.79 -2.93
CA GLY A 62 -12.40 48.81 -3.94
C GLY A 62 -11.56 47.53 -3.94
N LEU A 63 -10.28 47.60 -3.58
CA LEU A 63 -9.44 46.41 -3.44
C LEU A 63 -9.84 45.60 -2.19
N VAL A 64 -10.18 46.28 -1.08
CA VAL A 64 -10.64 45.64 0.16
C VAL A 64 -11.93 44.84 -0.07
N GLU A 65 -12.91 45.45 -0.73
CA GLU A 65 -14.18 44.79 -1.06
C GLU A 65 -13.97 43.58 -2.00
N PHE A 66 -13.15 43.75 -3.02
CA PHE A 66 -12.82 42.68 -3.97
C PHE A 66 -12.13 41.49 -3.28
N VAL A 67 -11.13 41.75 -2.43
CA VAL A 67 -10.42 40.69 -1.68
C VAL A 67 -11.37 39.93 -0.76
N THR A 68 -12.34 40.62 -0.15
CA THR A 68 -13.33 39.99 0.72
C THR A 68 -14.23 39.02 -0.06
N VAL A 69 -14.79 39.45 -1.20
CA VAL A 69 -15.63 38.59 -2.06
C VAL A 69 -14.81 37.43 -2.65
N ALA A 70 -13.61 37.72 -3.12
CA ALA A 70 -12.71 36.71 -3.65
C ALA A 70 -12.30 35.68 -2.59
N GLY A 71 -12.15 36.11 -1.33
CA GLY A 71 -11.89 35.22 -0.20
C GLY A 71 -13.02 34.23 0.07
N TYR A 72 -14.28 34.67 -0.01
CA TYR A 72 -15.43 33.76 0.11
C TYR A 72 -15.43 32.72 -1.00
N LEU A 73 -15.21 33.13 -2.26
CA LEU A 73 -15.15 32.21 -3.40
C LEU A 73 -13.98 31.22 -3.25
N ALA A 74 -12.79 31.71 -2.92
CA ALA A 74 -11.61 30.88 -2.69
C ALA A 74 -11.83 29.88 -1.55
N GLY A 75 -12.52 30.29 -0.47
CA GLY A 75 -12.89 29.41 0.64
C GLY A 75 -13.81 28.26 0.21
N VAL A 76 -14.83 28.55 -0.62
CA VAL A 76 -15.73 27.53 -1.16
C VAL A 76 -14.97 26.55 -2.05
N PHE A 77 -14.18 27.05 -2.99
CA PHE A 77 -13.37 26.20 -3.86
C PHE A 77 -12.34 25.37 -3.07
N GLY A 78 -11.70 25.96 -2.07
CA GLY A 78 -10.77 25.26 -1.18
C GLY A 78 -11.46 24.14 -0.41
N ALA A 79 -12.65 24.40 0.15
CA ALA A 79 -13.45 23.38 0.84
C ALA A 79 -13.84 22.23 -0.10
N CYS A 80 -14.25 22.53 -1.34
CA CYS A 80 -14.56 21.50 -2.34
C CYS A 80 -13.34 20.64 -2.70
N LEU A 81 -12.16 21.24 -2.84
CA LEU A 81 -10.91 20.51 -3.11
C LEU A 81 -10.53 19.62 -1.93
N ILE A 82 -10.59 20.14 -0.70
CA ILE A 82 -10.31 19.36 0.52
C ILE A 82 -11.28 18.19 0.63
N PHE A 83 -12.58 18.43 0.43
CA PHE A 83 -13.58 17.37 0.43
C PHE A 83 -13.25 16.28 -0.59
N THR A 84 -12.87 16.66 -1.81
CA THR A 84 -12.50 15.71 -2.88
C THR A 84 -11.30 14.86 -2.48
N VAL A 85 -10.25 15.49 -1.94
CA VAL A 85 -9.06 14.76 -1.47
C VAL A 85 -9.43 13.78 -0.35
N LEU A 86 -10.25 14.20 0.62
CA LEU A 86 -10.69 13.33 1.72
C LEU A 86 -11.59 12.18 1.23
N PHE A 87 -12.42 12.43 0.22
CA PHE A 87 -13.31 11.45 -0.43
C PHE A 87 -12.52 10.32 -1.08
N PHE A 88 -11.49 10.64 -1.87
CA PHE A 88 -10.62 9.64 -2.50
C PHE A 88 -9.62 9.01 -1.53
N ALA A 89 -9.20 9.74 -0.49
CA ALA A 89 -8.34 9.19 0.56
C ALA A 89 -9.06 8.23 1.52
N GLY A 90 -10.39 8.07 1.38
CA GLY A 90 -11.18 7.20 2.26
C GLY A 90 -11.29 7.71 3.70
N ARG A 91 -11.10 9.01 3.92
CA ARG A 91 -11.10 9.63 5.27
C ARG A 91 -12.45 10.19 5.68
N LEU A 92 -13.44 10.16 4.80
CA LEU A 92 -14.79 10.64 5.11
C LEU A 92 -15.60 9.52 5.77
N PHE A 93 -16.41 9.90 6.76
CA PHE A 93 -17.36 8.97 7.36
C PHE A 93 -18.49 8.69 6.36
N ARG A 94 -18.58 7.45 5.84
CA ARG A 94 -19.63 6.91 4.95
C ARG A 94 -19.63 7.40 3.49
N PHE A 95 -18.91 8.45 3.15
CA PHE A 95 -18.84 9.02 1.80
C PHE A 95 -17.44 8.86 1.21
N ASN A 96 -17.05 7.64 0.87
CA ASN A 96 -15.75 7.36 0.26
C ASN A 96 -15.90 7.00 -1.22
N ALA A 97 -14.83 7.22 -1.99
CA ALA A 97 -14.73 6.80 -3.38
C ALA A 97 -14.93 5.29 -3.50
N MET A 98 -15.86 4.89 -4.37
CA MET A 98 -16.23 3.50 -4.57
C MET A 98 -15.40 2.93 -5.72
N LEU A 99 -14.84 1.73 -5.56
CA LEU A 99 -14.01 1.14 -6.61
C LEU A 99 -14.90 0.65 -7.75
N SER A 100 -14.54 1.00 -8.97
CA SER A 100 -15.13 0.44 -10.18
C SER A 100 -14.85 -1.06 -10.30
N VAL A 101 -15.63 -1.76 -11.12
CA VAL A 101 -15.46 -3.19 -11.37
C VAL A 101 -14.06 -3.50 -11.89
N ASP A 102 -13.53 -2.67 -12.78
CA ASP A 102 -12.20 -2.85 -13.35
C ASP A 102 -11.09 -2.65 -12.31
N GLU A 103 -11.25 -1.69 -11.40
CA GLU A 103 -10.32 -1.49 -10.28
C GLU A 103 -10.33 -2.67 -9.31
N ILE A 104 -11.51 -3.22 -9.00
CA ILE A 104 -11.60 -4.43 -8.17
C ILE A 104 -10.87 -5.59 -8.86
N LYS A 105 -11.09 -5.83 -10.15
CA LYS A 105 -10.41 -6.89 -10.90
C LYS A 105 -8.88 -6.71 -10.86
N ARG A 106 -8.40 -5.49 -11.14
CA ARG A 106 -6.97 -5.16 -11.05
C ARG A 106 -6.41 -5.37 -9.64
N LEU A 107 -7.20 -5.05 -8.60
CA LEU A 107 -6.81 -5.27 -7.21
C LEU A 107 -6.58 -6.76 -6.93
N TYR A 108 -7.52 -7.62 -7.36
CA TYR A 108 -7.39 -9.07 -7.23
C TYR A 108 -6.19 -9.62 -7.99
N GLU A 109 -5.98 -9.21 -9.24
CA GLU A 109 -4.85 -9.64 -10.06
C GLU A 109 -3.51 -9.20 -9.47
N SER A 110 -3.44 -7.97 -8.95
CA SER A 110 -2.25 -7.43 -8.29
C SER A 110 -1.91 -8.22 -7.02
N MET A 111 -2.90 -8.43 -6.15
CA MET A 111 -2.71 -9.20 -4.91
C MET A 111 -2.39 -10.67 -5.18
N GLY A 112 -3.03 -11.27 -6.19
CA GLY A 112 -2.76 -12.65 -6.62
C GLY A 112 -1.30 -12.82 -7.00
N ARG A 113 -0.77 -11.93 -7.84
CA ARG A 113 0.65 -11.93 -8.25
C ARG A 113 1.59 -11.77 -7.06
N GLU A 114 1.29 -10.88 -6.12
CA GLU A 114 2.12 -10.69 -4.92
C GLU A 114 2.14 -11.94 -4.02
N TYR A 115 1.01 -12.63 -3.87
CA TYR A 115 0.98 -13.90 -3.14
C TYR A 115 1.71 -15.03 -3.87
N ASP A 116 1.69 -15.03 -5.21
CA ASP A 116 2.38 -16.04 -6.01
C ASP A 116 3.90 -15.88 -5.97
N THR A 117 4.43 -14.70 -5.62
CA THR A 117 5.87 -14.44 -5.48
C THR A 117 6.41 -14.70 -4.06
N MET A 118 5.55 -14.89 -3.06
CA MET A 118 5.97 -15.18 -1.68
C MET A 118 6.63 -16.55 -1.57
N THR A 119 7.71 -16.63 -0.79
CA THR A 119 8.43 -17.90 -0.59
C THR A 119 7.70 -18.79 0.41
N TYR A 120 7.16 -18.19 1.46
CA TYR A 120 6.38 -18.84 2.50
C TYR A 120 4.98 -18.25 2.52
N LEU A 121 4.00 -19.00 1.98
CA LEU A 121 2.61 -18.59 2.07
C LEU A 121 2.20 -18.40 3.54
N PRO A 122 1.32 -17.43 3.83
CA PRO A 122 0.86 -17.19 5.19
C PRO A 122 0.11 -18.42 5.73
N THR A 123 0.20 -18.63 7.04
CA THR A 123 -0.37 -19.81 7.72
C THR A 123 -1.90 -19.86 7.59
N ASP A 124 -2.55 -18.70 7.55
CA ASP A 124 -4.00 -18.55 7.36
C ASP A 124 -4.40 -18.43 5.87
N GLY A 125 -3.47 -18.65 4.94
CA GLY A 125 -3.72 -18.48 3.50
C GLY A 125 -3.59 -17.03 3.01
N ARG A 126 -4.26 -16.69 1.90
CA ARG A 126 -4.16 -15.38 1.22
C ARG A 126 -5.08 -14.35 1.90
N SER A 127 -4.68 -13.85 3.07
CA SER A 127 -5.56 -13.09 3.97
C SER A 127 -6.23 -11.84 3.33
N ALA A 128 -5.53 -11.13 2.44
CA ALA A 128 -6.11 -9.97 1.74
C ALA A 128 -7.19 -10.39 0.73
N ILE A 129 -6.97 -11.49 0.00
CA ILE A 129 -7.93 -12.02 -0.98
C ILE A 129 -9.14 -12.60 -0.25
N GLU A 130 -8.93 -13.31 0.86
CA GLU A 130 -10.01 -13.86 1.68
C GLU A 130 -10.88 -12.75 2.29
N TYR A 131 -10.27 -11.66 2.75
CA TYR A 131 -10.99 -10.47 3.18
C TYR A 131 -11.89 -9.91 2.08
N LEU A 132 -11.36 -9.69 0.87
CA LEU A 132 -12.15 -9.18 -0.25
C LEU A 132 -13.27 -10.15 -0.65
N ASN A 133 -13.00 -11.46 -0.67
CA ASN A 133 -14.02 -12.48 -0.92
C ASN A 133 -15.15 -12.43 0.11
N THR A 134 -14.83 -12.20 1.38
CA THR A 134 -15.82 -12.04 2.45
C THR A 134 -16.68 -10.79 2.23
N VAL A 135 -16.06 -9.68 1.81
CA VAL A 135 -16.78 -8.42 1.51
C VAL A 135 -17.76 -8.63 0.33
N ILE A 136 -17.33 -9.33 -0.71
CA ILE A 136 -18.19 -9.66 -1.86
C ILE A 136 -19.33 -10.59 -1.45
N ALA A 137 -19.02 -11.68 -0.73
CA ALA A 137 -20.02 -12.66 -0.29
C ALA A 137 -21.08 -12.05 0.64
N THR A 138 -20.70 -11.04 1.44
CA THR A 138 -21.63 -10.31 2.32
C THR A 138 -22.41 -9.20 1.57
N GLY A 139 -22.11 -8.96 0.29
CA GLY A 139 -22.77 -7.94 -0.51
C GLY A 139 -22.43 -6.50 -0.10
N ILE A 140 -21.35 -6.30 0.65
CA ILE A 140 -20.89 -4.97 1.07
C ILE A 140 -20.19 -4.30 -0.12
N PRO A 141 -20.57 -3.07 -0.53
CA PRO A 141 -19.92 -2.40 -1.65
C PRO A 141 -18.45 -2.06 -1.37
N ILE A 142 -17.54 -2.40 -2.28
CA ILE A 142 -16.11 -2.13 -2.12
C ILE A 142 -15.81 -0.65 -2.42
N ASP A 143 -15.13 -0.02 -1.48
CA ASP A 143 -14.64 1.36 -1.56
C ASP A 143 -13.16 1.44 -1.16
N VAL A 144 -12.55 2.62 -1.29
CA VAL A 144 -11.11 2.83 -1.03
C VAL A 144 -10.67 2.40 0.39
N THR A 145 -11.58 2.30 1.35
CA THR A 145 -11.25 1.81 2.69
C THR A 145 -11.03 0.29 2.71
N HIS A 146 -11.83 -0.44 1.92
CA HIS A 146 -11.68 -1.87 1.72
C HIS A 146 -10.38 -2.19 0.97
N GLU A 147 -10.06 -1.40 -0.06
CA GLU A 147 -8.77 -1.48 -0.76
C GLU A 147 -7.60 -1.26 0.20
N SER A 148 -7.61 -0.15 0.97
CA SER A 148 -6.55 0.16 1.94
C SER A 148 -6.38 -0.94 2.99
N ARG A 149 -7.50 -1.53 3.45
CA ARG A 149 -7.46 -2.64 4.41
C ARG A 149 -6.86 -3.91 3.79
N ALA A 150 -7.23 -4.25 2.57
CA ALA A 150 -6.67 -5.39 1.87
C ALA A 150 -5.16 -5.21 1.61
N GLN A 151 -4.72 -4.02 1.20
CA GLN A 151 -3.30 -3.69 1.05
C GLN A 151 -2.52 -3.81 2.36
N LYS A 152 -3.09 -3.38 3.50
CA LYS A 152 -2.47 -3.54 4.82
C LYS A 152 -2.32 -5.01 5.22
N LEU A 153 -3.31 -5.85 4.90
CA LEU A 153 -3.24 -7.29 5.14
C LEU A 153 -2.12 -7.92 4.30
N LEU A 154 -2.06 -7.59 3.01
CA LEU A 154 -1.00 -8.06 2.12
C LEU A 154 0.38 -7.62 2.63
N TYR A 155 0.54 -6.36 3.03
CA TYR A 155 1.80 -5.85 3.57
C TYR A 155 2.24 -6.56 4.86
N ARG A 156 1.30 -6.91 5.73
CA ARG A 156 1.59 -7.70 6.93
C ARG A 156 2.09 -9.09 6.56
N ASP A 157 1.45 -9.71 5.57
CA ASP A 157 1.78 -11.04 5.10
C ASP A 157 3.17 -11.06 4.43
N THR A 158 3.46 -10.11 3.52
CA THR A 158 4.79 -9.95 2.89
C THR A 158 5.88 -9.70 3.91
N LYS A 159 5.62 -8.87 4.92
CA LYS A 159 6.57 -8.64 6.02
C LYS A 159 6.83 -9.91 6.83
N THR A 160 5.83 -10.76 7.00
CA THR A 160 5.98 -12.04 7.71
C THR A 160 6.80 -13.03 6.88
N ASP A 161 6.59 -13.06 5.56
CA ASP A 161 7.40 -13.84 4.62
C ASP A 161 8.88 -13.43 4.66
N ASP A 162 9.17 -12.13 4.56
CA ASP A 162 10.55 -11.61 4.66
C ASP A 162 11.23 -12.01 5.98
N LEU A 163 10.52 -11.87 7.10
CA LEU A 163 11.06 -12.27 8.41
C LEU A 163 11.35 -13.78 8.48
N LYS A 164 10.49 -14.62 7.92
CA LYS A 164 10.70 -16.07 7.86
C LYS A 164 11.88 -16.43 6.97
N ALA A 165 11.97 -15.83 5.78
CA ALA A 165 13.09 -16.03 4.85
C ALA A 165 14.43 -15.64 5.49
N ARG A 166 14.47 -14.51 6.20
CA ARG A 166 15.67 -14.07 6.93
C ARG A 166 16.04 -15.01 8.08
N THR A 167 15.05 -15.53 8.80
CA THR A 167 15.29 -16.49 9.89
C THR A 167 15.83 -17.81 9.35
N ALA A 168 15.24 -18.35 8.27
CA ALA A 168 15.76 -19.55 7.60
C ALA A 168 17.18 -19.35 7.05
N GLY A 169 17.47 -18.16 6.50
CA GLY A 169 18.83 -17.76 6.11
C GLY A 169 19.80 -17.75 7.28
N ALA A 170 19.41 -17.19 8.43
CA ALA A 170 20.24 -17.18 9.63
C ALA A 170 20.48 -18.58 10.21
N GLU A 171 19.44 -19.43 10.27
CA GLU A 171 19.55 -20.82 10.72
C GLU A 171 20.48 -21.64 9.83
N SER A 172 20.36 -21.51 8.51
CA SER A 172 21.26 -22.18 7.57
C SER A 172 22.72 -21.72 7.71
N ALA A 173 22.95 -20.42 7.95
CA ALA A 173 24.28 -19.88 8.23
C ALA A 173 24.85 -20.43 9.55
N LEU A 174 24.06 -20.50 10.62
CA LEU A 174 24.46 -21.06 11.91
C LEU A 174 24.79 -22.56 11.81
N LEU A 175 23.96 -23.33 11.11
CA LEU A 175 24.22 -24.75 10.86
C LEU A 175 25.52 -24.96 10.07
N ASN A 176 25.78 -24.12 9.07
CA ASN A 176 27.03 -24.16 8.31
C ASN A 176 28.24 -23.81 9.19
N ALA A 177 28.15 -22.76 10.01
CA ALA A 177 29.21 -22.40 10.95
C ALA A 177 29.49 -23.54 11.95
N SER A 178 28.46 -24.16 12.51
CA SER A 178 28.58 -25.32 13.41
C SER A 178 29.25 -26.52 12.73
N ARG A 179 28.92 -26.80 11.47
CA ARG A 179 29.58 -27.84 10.67
C ARG A 179 31.06 -27.52 10.43
N CYS A 180 31.41 -26.28 10.11
CA CYS A 180 32.81 -25.89 9.94
C CYS A 180 33.63 -26.05 11.23
N ILE A 181 33.04 -25.70 12.38
CA ILE A 181 33.70 -25.87 13.69
C ILE A 181 33.90 -27.36 14.02
N SER A 182 32.89 -28.20 13.80
CA SER A 182 32.99 -29.64 14.07
C SER A 182 33.94 -30.40 13.13
N VAL A 183 34.15 -29.92 11.90
CA VAL A 183 35.19 -30.45 11.00
C VAL A 183 36.59 -30.01 11.43
N SER A 184 36.76 -28.77 11.93
CA SER A 184 38.04 -28.28 12.46
C SER A 184 38.45 -28.97 13.77
N GLY A 185 37.49 -29.48 14.55
CA GLY A 185 37.74 -30.23 15.78
C GLY A 185 38.27 -31.66 15.61
N LYS A 186 38.32 -32.20 14.37
CA LYS A 186 39.00 -33.46 14.06
C LYS A 186 40.41 -33.18 13.54
N MET A 187 41.32 -32.80 14.44
CA MET A 187 42.75 -32.92 14.16
C MET A 187 43.13 -34.41 14.12
N PRO A 188 43.93 -34.86 13.14
CA PRO A 188 44.40 -36.23 13.10
C PRO A 188 45.43 -36.45 14.22
N ASP A 189 45.32 -37.58 14.91
CA ASP A 189 46.36 -38.10 15.79
C ASP A 189 47.70 -38.13 15.04
N VAL A 190 48.58 -37.20 15.38
CA VAL A 190 49.96 -37.19 14.91
C VAL A 190 50.69 -38.31 15.64
N ASN A 191 50.80 -39.41 14.90
CA ASN A 191 51.64 -40.59 15.09
C ASN A 191 52.97 -40.26 15.80
N LYS A 192 53.05 -40.56 17.10
CA LYS A 192 54.30 -40.53 17.88
C LYS A 192 55.02 -41.86 17.71
N ASN A 193 55.67 -42.05 16.56
CA ASN A 193 56.72 -43.07 16.38
C ASN A 193 58.08 -42.36 16.34
N GLU A 194 58.56 -41.94 17.52
CA GLU A 194 59.98 -41.64 17.70
C GLU A 194 60.74 -42.97 17.71
N SER A 195 61.52 -43.18 16.66
CA SER A 195 62.50 -44.24 16.52
C SER A 195 63.62 -44.00 17.54
N ILE A 196 63.58 -44.73 18.65
CA ILE A 196 64.73 -44.88 19.53
C ILE A 196 65.69 -45.85 18.84
N SER A 197 66.73 -45.24 18.28
CA SER A 197 67.98 -45.89 17.87
C SER A 197 68.60 -46.59 19.09
N SER A 198 68.69 -47.92 19.05
CA SER A 198 69.64 -48.69 19.85
C SER A 198 70.47 -49.57 18.94
N THR A 199 71.72 -49.12 18.76
CA THR A 199 72.95 -49.90 18.57
C THR A 199 72.82 -51.39 18.85
N ASP A 200 73.31 -52.20 17.92
CA ASP A 200 74.02 -53.43 18.25
C ASP A 200 75.20 -53.64 17.29
N SER A 201 76.36 -53.83 17.92
CA SER A 201 77.68 -54.16 17.40
C SER A 201 77.98 -55.64 17.63
N HIS A 202 78.76 -56.26 16.75
CA HIS A 202 79.67 -57.44 16.89
C HIS A 202 79.76 -58.12 15.50
N ASP A 203 80.86 -58.64 14.96
CA ASP A 203 82.18 -59.06 15.47
C ASP A 203 82.23 -59.55 16.91
#